data_AF-A0A953ZCV8-F1
#
_entry.id   AF-A0A953ZCV8-F1
#
_cell.length_a   1.000
_cell.length_b   1.000
_cell.length_c   1.000
_cell.angle_alpha   90.00
_cell.angle_beta   90.00
_cell.angle_gamma   90.00
#
_symmetry.space_group_name_H-M   'P 1'
#
loop_
_entity.id
_entity.type
_entity.pdbx_description
1 polymer ?
#
loop_
_entity_poly.entity_id
_entity_poly.type
_entity_poly.pdbx_seq_one_letter_code
_entity_poly.pdbx_strand_id
1 'polypeptide(L)'
;MSANKENAAEKPMFVLMFAGFGCFLLSFIGMGLGPWISLAATMEPPEELAANPYKDENGETNAIGRGRETYINEGCWHCHSQFVRPVANEEFRYGPVSEAWESMYDVPNTFGTRRIGPDLSREAGRRSDDWHLAHLWNPRSTVPRSIMPKYTWLFEKDGETWKPTDKANDLVAYLQYLGIAKKEEVRKMVWPSRVVVAGAPQLTDAHSRRGEELFNKHCTGCHGENGDGVGLAKDFLAPSAADLTTRYLPREEVFRVLFMGSEGSAMPSFSELTEKDLWALAQYVHELGKDVRKPALKTAEDSAAVERGRAVFGKNGCKSCHGESGLVPEAMEGLKPAPKHFRDRVYTADYIAHVLDNGRAGTSMGKYPQITGQDRSDLVAFLNSLFDKQKYKEE
;
A
#
# COMPACT_ATOMS: atom_id res chain seq x y z
N MET A 1 65.32 44.44 53.54
CA MET A 1 64.10 43.71 53.17
C MET A 1 63.54 44.32 51.89
N SER A 2 63.94 43.80 50.73
CA SER A 2 63.39 44.21 49.43
C SER A 2 62.08 43.45 49.22
N ALA A 3 60.95 44.14 49.36
CA ALA A 3 59.65 43.57 49.11
C ALA A 3 59.39 43.57 47.60
N ASN A 4 59.22 42.37 47.06
CA ASN A 4 59.08 42.04 45.66
C ASN A 4 57.89 42.80 45.02
N LYS A 5 58.16 43.80 44.17
CA LYS A 5 57.16 44.63 43.47
C LYS A 5 56.67 44.02 42.14
N GLU A 6 57.04 42.79 41.82
CA GLU A 6 56.74 42.16 40.53
C GLU A 6 55.27 41.70 40.36
N ASN A 7 54.45 41.67 41.41
CA ASN A 7 53.21 40.88 41.42
C ASN A 7 51.89 41.64 41.22
N ALA A 8 51.90 42.95 40.98
CA ALA A 8 50.66 43.75 40.92
C ALA A 8 49.95 43.71 39.56
N ALA A 9 50.69 43.57 38.46
CA ALA A 9 50.15 43.50 37.09
C ALA A 9 49.96 42.06 36.59
N GLU A 10 50.71 41.09 37.15
CA GLU A 10 50.62 39.67 36.76
C GLU A 10 49.29 39.04 37.18
N LYS A 11 48.78 39.37 38.37
CA LYS A 11 47.50 38.84 38.88
C LYS A 11 46.28 39.17 38.00
N PRO A 12 46.04 40.43 37.59
CA PRO A 12 44.92 40.74 36.71
C PRO A 12 45.10 40.13 35.31
N MET A 13 46.33 40.05 34.79
CA MET A 13 46.61 39.43 33.50
C MET A 13 46.36 37.91 33.53
N PHE A 14 46.75 37.25 34.63
CA PHE A 14 46.46 35.84 34.89
C PHE A 14 44.94 35.59 34.97
N VAL A 15 44.21 36.42 35.73
CA VAL A 15 42.73 36.30 35.83
C VAL A 15 42.06 36.46 34.45
N LEU A 16 42.48 37.43 33.64
CA LEU A 16 41.94 37.62 32.29
C LEU A 16 42.25 36.45 31.35
N MET A 17 43.46 35.88 31.42
CA MET A 17 43.84 34.71 30.61
C MET A 17 43.01 33.48 30.97
N PHE A 18 42.81 33.20 32.27
CA PHE A 18 41.98 32.09 32.72
C PHE A 18 40.50 32.31 32.43
N ALA A 19 40.00 33.54 32.55
CA ALA A 19 38.63 33.89 32.15
C ALA A 19 38.42 33.71 30.64
N GLY A 20 39.39 34.13 29.82
CA GLY A 20 39.37 33.94 28.37
C GLY A 20 39.40 32.47 27.97
N PHE A 21 40.30 31.68 28.57
CA PHE A 21 40.35 30.22 28.35
C PHE A 21 39.07 29.52 28.83
N GLY A 22 38.51 29.95 29.96
CA GLY A 22 37.23 29.45 30.47
C GLY A 22 36.06 29.76 29.54
N CYS A 23 35.97 30.98 29.01
CA CYS A 23 34.95 31.34 28.02
C CYS A 23 35.13 30.55 26.71
N PHE A 24 36.38 30.35 26.26
CA PHE A 24 36.67 29.52 25.09
C PHE A 24 36.25 28.07 25.31
N LEU A 25 36.59 27.46 26.46
CA LEU A 25 36.18 26.10 26.81
C LEU A 25 34.66 25.97 26.89
N LEU A 26 33.99 26.93 27.54
CA LEU A 26 32.53 26.96 27.61
C LEU A 26 31.90 27.08 26.22
N SER A 27 32.46 27.91 25.34
CA SER A 27 32.01 28.03 23.95
C SER A 27 32.27 26.76 23.16
N PHE A 28 33.44 26.14 23.31
CA PHE A 28 33.81 24.91 22.62
C PHE A 28 32.94 23.73 23.07
N ILE A 29 32.70 23.61 24.37
CA ILE A 29 31.81 22.59 24.91
C ILE A 29 30.37 22.87 24.49
N GLY A 30 29.87 24.10 24.70
CA GLY A 30 28.48 24.45 24.47
C GLY A 30 28.09 24.48 22.99
N MET A 31 28.98 24.91 22.09
CA MET A 31 28.68 25.06 20.65
C MET A 31 29.38 24.01 19.78
N GLY A 32 30.42 23.33 20.26
CA GLY A 32 31.11 22.26 19.55
C GLY A 32 30.69 20.88 20.05
N LEU A 33 31.10 20.53 21.28
CA LEU A 33 30.88 19.18 21.82
C LEU A 33 29.41 18.88 22.10
N GLY A 34 28.64 19.83 22.63
CA GLY A 34 27.21 19.65 22.92
C GLY A 34 26.41 19.26 21.67
N PRO A 35 26.44 20.07 20.60
CA PRO A 35 25.81 19.72 19.34
C PRO A 35 26.36 18.44 18.71
N TRP A 36 27.67 18.20 18.78
CA TRP A 36 28.29 16.97 18.27
C TRP A 36 27.74 15.72 18.96
N ILE A 37 27.73 15.69 20.30
CA ILE A 37 27.23 14.57 21.10
C ILE A 37 25.73 14.36 20.82
N SER A 38 24.95 15.44 20.79
CA SER A 38 23.53 15.37 20.47
C SER A 38 23.29 14.81 19.07
N LEU A 39 24.07 15.22 18.07
CA LEU A 39 23.93 14.73 16.70
C LEU A 39 24.35 13.26 16.58
N ALA A 40 25.49 12.92 17.18
CA ALA A 40 26.01 11.55 17.19
C ALA A 40 24.97 10.56 17.75
N ALA A 41 24.30 10.93 18.84
CA ALA A 41 23.23 10.12 19.42
C ALA A 41 22.00 9.95 18.51
N THR A 42 21.77 10.85 17.54
CA THR A 42 20.66 10.74 16.56
C THR A 42 21.06 10.07 15.24
N MET A 43 22.36 9.80 15.05
CA MET A 43 22.89 9.15 13.86
C MET A 43 23.05 7.63 14.02
N GLU A 44 22.71 7.07 15.17
CA GLU A 44 22.74 5.62 15.39
C GLU A 44 21.47 4.96 14.80
N PRO A 45 21.59 4.17 13.72
CA PRO A 45 20.46 3.41 13.18
C PRO A 45 20.18 2.15 14.03
N PRO A 46 19.02 1.50 13.86
CA PRO A 46 18.83 0.11 14.28
C PRO A 46 19.94 -0.78 13.72
N GLU A 47 20.37 -1.79 14.48
CA GLU A 47 21.49 -2.68 14.12
C GLU A 47 21.28 -3.32 12.73
N GLU A 48 20.04 -3.71 12.43
CA GLU A 48 19.66 -4.34 11.16
C GLU A 48 19.77 -3.39 9.95
N LEU A 49 19.88 -2.08 10.18
CA LEU A 49 19.96 -1.03 9.17
C LEU A 49 21.28 -0.24 9.24
N ALA A 50 22.26 -0.74 9.99
CA ALA A 50 23.56 -0.10 10.15
C ALA A 50 24.46 -0.22 8.91
N ALA A 51 24.19 -1.17 8.01
CA ALA A 51 24.94 -1.32 6.77
C ALA A 51 24.47 -0.35 5.69
N ASN A 52 25.35 0.00 4.75
CA ASN A 52 24.98 0.85 3.62
C ASN A 52 23.91 0.12 2.75
N PRO A 53 22.69 0.65 2.66
CA PRO A 53 21.57 -0.02 1.98
C PRO A 53 21.75 -0.07 0.46
N TYR A 54 22.65 0.73 -0.11
CA TYR A 54 22.87 0.85 -1.56
C TYR A 54 23.90 -0.13 -2.09
N LYS A 55 24.56 -0.89 -1.20
CA LYS A 55 25.62 -1.83 -1.52
C LYS A 55 25.25 -3.25 -1.11
N ASP A 56 25.75 -4.24 -1.84
CA ASP A 56 25.69 -5.64 -1.44
C ASP A 56 26.91 -6.05 -0.58
N GLU A 57 26.98 -7.33 -0.23
CA GLU A 57 28.07 -7.91 0.57
C GLU A 57 29.47 -7.78 -0.05
N ASN A 58 29.54 -7.60 -1.38
CA ASN A 58 30.79 -7.41 -2.12
C ASN A 58 31.13 -5.92 -2.32
N GLY A 59 30.26 -5.01 -1.87
CA GLY A 59 30.40 -3.57 -2.07
C GLY A 59 29.94 -3.08 -3.45
N GLU A 60 29.28 -3.93 -4.24
CA GLU A 60 28.70 -3.57 -5.54
C GLU A 60 27.34 -2.88 -5.35
N THR A 61 26.93 -2.06 -6.31
CA THR A 61 25.65 -1.34 -6.22
C THR A 61 24.49 -2.31 -6.43
N ASN A 62 23.68 -2.49 -5.39
CA ASN A 62 22.52 -3.38 -5.40
C ASN A 62 21.29 -2.70 -6.06
N ALA A 63 20.15 -3.39 -6.08
CA ALA A 63 18.91 -2.87 -6.66
C ALA A 63 18.44 -1.54 -6.06
N ILE A 64 18.54 -1.37 -4.74
CA ILE A 64 18.16 -0.13 -4.04
C ILE A 64 19.07 1.02 -4.50
N GLY A 65 20.38 0.77 -4.59
CA GLY A 65 21.35 1.76 -5.07
C GLY A 65 21.11 2.20 -6.52
N ARG A 66 20.88 1.24 -7.44
CA ARG A 66 20.55 1.55 -8.84
C ARG A 66 19.18 2.24 -8.99
N GLY A 67 18.24 1.89 -8.11
CA GLY A 67 16.95 2.55 -8.01
C GLY A 67 17.07 4.00 -7.58
N ARG A 68 17.94 4.29 -6.61
CA ARG A 68 18.27 5.65 -6.17
C ARG A 68 18.94 6.46 -7.28
N GLU A 69 19.86 5.88 -8.02
CA GLU A 69 20.46 6.52 -9.20
C GLU A 69 19.37 6.87 -10.23
N THR A 70 18.45 5.94 -10.50
CA THR A 70 17.31 6.20 -11.38
C THR A 70 16.43 7.34 -10.85
N TYR A 71 16.09 7.33 -9.55
CA TYR A 71 15.31 8.40 -8.91
C TYR A 71 15.93 9.79 -9.09
N ILE A 72 17.26 9.88 -8.98
CA ILE A 72 18.01 11.13 -9.16
C ILE A 72 18.04 11.54 -10.64
N ASN A 73 18.37 10.60 -11.53
CA ASN A 73 18.49 10.84 -12.97
C ASN A 73 17.16 11.24 -13.63
N GLU A 74 16.05 10.69 -13.14
CA GLU A 74 14.69 11.02 -13.57
C GLU A 74 14.15 12.32 -12.95
N GLY A 75 14.95 12.99 -12.11
CA GLY A 75 14.61 14.27 -11.50
C GLY A 75 13.48 14.21 -10.48
N CYS A 76 13.16 13.02 -9.95
CA CYS A 76 12.03 12.82 -9.02
C CYS A 76 12.15 13.72 -7.77
N TRP A 77 13.38 13.93 -7.29
CA TRP A 77 13.72 14.76 -6.13
C TRP A 77 13.34 16.24 -6.28
N HIS A 78 13.13 16.73 -7.51
CA HIS A 78 12.67 18.10 -7.75
C HIS A 78 11.21 18.31 -7.33
N CYS A 79 10.40 17.25 -7.36
CA CYS A 79 8.98 17.31 -7.00
C CYS A 79 8.71 16.67 -5.63
N HIS A 80 9.43 15.58 -5.33
CA HIS A 80 9.25 14.75 -4.16
C HIS A 80 10.41 14.95 -3.19
N SER A 81 10.10 15.28 -1.94
CA SER A 81 11.09 15.26 -0.87
C SER A 81 11.20 13.86 -0.26
N GLN A 82 12.33 13.63 0.42
CA GLN A 82 12.55 12.47 1.25
C GLN A 82 13.01 12.91 2.64
N PHE A 83 12.26 13.82 3.25
CA PHE A 83 12.52 14.27 4.60
C PHE A 83 11.22 14.77 5.22
N VAL A 84 10.58 13.98 6.07
CA VAL A 84 9.42 14.42 6.85
C VAL A 84 9.91 15.34 7.96
N ARG A 85 9.52 16.62 7.90
CA ARG A 85 10.05 17.66 8.77
C ARG A 85 9.31 17.67 10.11
N PRO A 86 9.99 18.03 11.21
CA PRO A 86 9.35 18.23 12.53
C PRO A 86 8.60 19.56 12.62
N VAL A 87 7.80 19.91 11.61
CA VAL A 87 7.02 21.16 11.57
C VAL A 87 5.65 20.93 10.93
N ALA A 88 4.73 21.88 11.13
CA ALA A 88 3.50 22.02 10.36
C ALA A 88 2.62 20.76 10.27
N ASN A 89 2.59 19.93 11.32
CA ASN A 89 1.81 18.69 11.38
C ASN A 89 2.08 17.76 10.19
N GLU A 90 3.30 17.80 9.62
CA GLU A 90 3.68 16.92 8.52
C GLU A 90 3.56 15.45 8.88
N GLU A 91 3.73 15.12 10.16
CA GLU A 91 3.59 13.77 10.69
C GLU A 91 2.21 13.13 10.44
N PHE A 92 1.15 13.93 10.49
CA PHE A 92 -0.21 13.47 10.19
C PHE A 92 -0.42 13.23 8.69
N ARG A 93 0.34 13.93 7.84
CA ARG A 93 0.18 13.86 6.38
C ARG A 93 1.04 12.75 5.78
N TYR A 94 2.29 12.65 6.22
CA TYR A 94 3.31 11.81 5.59
C TYR A 94 3.76 10.65 6.49
N GLY A 95 3.44 10.65 7.77
CA GLY A 95 3.87 9.64 8.74
C GLY A 95 5.02 10.17 9.60
N PRO A 96 5.67 9.32 10.40
CA PRO A 96 6.59 9.77 11.44
C PRO A 96 7.72 10.65 10.90
N VAL A 97 8.14 11.64 11.70
CA VAL A 97 9.25 12.55 11.41
C VAL A 97 10.53 11.76 11.04
N SER A 98 11.30 12.30 10.09
CA SER A 98 12.57 11.73 9.66
C SER A 98 13.66 11.90 10.69
N GLU A 99 14.38 10.82 10.95
CA GLU A 99 15.57 10.81 11.80
C GLU A 99 16.84 10.99 10.97
N ALA A 100 17.91 11.50 11.59
CA ALA A 100 19.15 11.85 10.88
C ALA A 100 19.81 10.63 10.22
N TRP A 101 19.81 9.49 10.92
CA TRP A 101 20.42 8.24 10.44
C TRP A 101 19.76 7.70 9.17
N GLU A 102 18.48 7.98 8.91
CA GLU A 102 17.75 7.48 7.73
C GLU A 102 18.37 7.94 6.40
N SER A 103 19.15 9.02 6.44
CA SER A 103 19.78 9.65 5.28
C SER A 103 21.30 9.73 5.39
N MET A 104 21.91 9.01 6.34
CA MET A 104 23.35 9.12 6.60
C MET A 104 24.23 8.64 5.43
N TYR A 105 23.68 7.78 4.57
CA TYR A 105 24.33 7.30 3.35
C TYR A 105 23.95 8.09 2.09
N ASP A 106 23.07 9.09 2.21
CA ASP A 106 22.55 9.82 1.06
C ASP A 106 23.51 10.92 0.59
N VAL A 107 24.29 10.59 -0.43
CA VAL A 107 25.18 11.55 -1.11
C VAL A 107 24.87 11.57 -2.61
N PRO A 108 24.44 12.70 -3.19
CA PRO A 108 23.89 13.88 -2.51
C PRO A 108 22.55 13.57 -1.81
N ASN A 109 22.15 14.35 -0.80
CA ASN A 109 20.83 14.18 -0.18
C ASN A 109 19.68 14.61 -1.10
N THR A 110 18.51 14.02 -0.87
CA THR A 110 17.28 14.14 -1.68
C THR A 110 16.11 14.74 -0.88
N PHE A 111 16.42 15.59 0.10
CA PHE A 111 15.42 16.21 0.97
C PHE A 111 14.45 17.14 0.22
N GLY A 112 14.83 17.57 -0.99
CA GLY A 112 14.03 18.44 -1.85
C GLY A 112 13.98 19.88 -1.32
N THR A 113 13.95 20.85 -2.24
CA THR A 113 13.86 22.29 -1.88
C THR A 113 12.43 22.81 -1.92
N ARG A 114 11.53 22.11 -2.64
CA ARG A 114 10.10 22.42 -2.78
C ARG A 114 9.30 21.12 -2.88
N ARG A 115 8.12 21.08 -2.26
CA ARG A 115 7.19 19.94 -2.37
C ARG A 115 6.08 20.26 -3.35
N ILE A 116 6.22 19.75 -4.56
CA ILE A 116 5.16 19.76 -5.58
C ILE A 116 4.35 18.46 -5.46
N GLY A 117 5.04 17.33 -5.27
CA GLY A 117 4.46 16.04 -4.94
C GLY A 117 4.46 15.75 -3.42
N PRO A 118 3.90 14.60 -3.01
CA PRO A 118 4.03 14.10 -1.64
C PRO A 118 5.49 13.80 -1.28
N ASP A 119 5.79 13.83 0.02
CA ASP A 119 7.04 13.29 0.55
C ASP A 119 7.02 11.76 0.47
N LEU A 120 8.16 11.16 0.09
CA LEU A 120 8.28 9.72 -0.17
C LEU A 120 9.06 8.96 0.90
N SER A 121 9.47 9.59 2.01
CA SER A 121 10.26 8.92 3.06
C SER A 121 9.57 7.74 3.74
N ARG A 122 8.28 7.50 3.45
CA ARG A 122 7.45 6.52 4.15
C ARG A 122 6.75 5.54 3.22
N GLU A 123 7.19 5.44 1.96
CA GLU A 123 6.47 4.64 0.94
C GLU A 123 6.41 3.14 1.25
N ALA A 124 7.43 2.58 1.94
CA ALA A 124 7.50 1.16 2.32
C ALA A 124 6.24 0.60 3.02
N GLY A 125 5.49 1.45 3.75
CA GLY A 125 4.27 1.10 4.46
C GLY A 125 2.98 1.62 3.83
N ARG A 126 3.06 2.41 2.74
CA ARG A 126 1.92 3.15 2.17
C ARG A 126 1.34 2.49 0.94
N ARG A 127 2.18 2.10 -0.01
CA ARG A 127 1.77 1.60 -1.33
C ARG A 127 2.59 0.38 -1.70
N SER A 128 1.99 -0.48 -2.50
CA SER A 128 2.58 -1.72 -2.99
C SER A 128 3.34 -1.49 -4.29
N ASP A 129 4.21 -2.44 -4.63
CA ASP A 129 5.06 -2.39 -5.82
C ASP A 129 4.24 -2.22 -7.11
N ASP A 130 3.15 -2.98 -7.24
CA ASP A 130 2.21 -2.90 -8.35
C ASP A 130 1.56 -1.52 -8.48
N TRP A 131 1.23 -0.88 -7.34
CA TRP A 131 0.75 0.50 -7.32
C TRP A 131 1.80 1.48 -7.87
N HIS A 132 3.06 1.34 -7.45
CA HIS A 132 4.14 2.22 -7.94
C HIS A 132 4.39 2.03 -9.44
N LEU A 133 4.40 0.79 -9.92
CA LEU A 133 4.55 0.51 -11.35
C LEU A 133 3.40 1.12 -12.17
N ALA A 134 2.16 0.92 -11.72
CA ALA A 134 0.98 1.54 -12.35
C ALA A 134 1.07 3.08 -12.34
N HIS A 135 1.55 3.67 -11.22
CA HIS A 135 1.72 5.11 -11.08
C HIS A 135 2.82 5.65 -12.00
N LEU A 136 3.97 4.99 -12.10
CA LEU A 136 5.07 5.39 -12.99
C LEU A 136 4.65 5.30 -14.47
N TRP A 137 3.93 4.25 -14.85
CA TRP A 137 3.40 4.09 -16.21
C TRP A 137 2.41 5.20 -16.57
N ASN A 138 1.44 5.44 -15.69
CA ASN A 138 0.46 6.50 -15.89
C ASN A 138 -0.01 7.05 -14.54
N PRO A 139 0.53 8.19 -14.06
CA PRO A 139 0.20 8.69 -12.74
C PRO A 139 -1.29 8.98 -12.53
N ARG A 140 -2.05 9.19 -13.61
CA ARG A 140 -3.48 9.47 -13.58
C ARG A 140 -4.35 8.22 -13.44
N SER A 141 -3.80 7.01 -13.61
CA SER A 141 -4.54 5.77 -13.33
C SER A 141 -4.71 5.54 -11.83
N THR A 142 -3.76 6.00 -11.01
CA THR A 142 -3.78 5.82 -9.56
C THR A 142 -4.01 7.13 -8.80
N VAL A 143 -3.64 8.27 -9.37
CA VAL A 143 -3.86 9.62 -8.81
C VAL A 143 -4.46 10.52 -9.90
N PRO A 144 -5.80 10.62 -9.99
CA PRO A 144 -6.50 11.18 -11.16
C PRO A 144 -6.09 12.60 -11.55
N ARG A 145 -5.78 13.45 -10.56
CA ARG A 145 -5.34 14.84 -10.76
C ARG A 145 -3.83 15.02 -10.67
N SER A 146 -3.06 13.94 -10.86
CA SER A 146 -1.60 14.01 -10.80
C SER A 146 -1.05 14.84 -11.95
N ILE A 147 -0.15 15.77 -11.60
CA ILE A 147 0.67 16.52 -12.56
C ILE A 147 1.99 15.82 -12.87
N MET A 148 2.27 14.68 -12.23
CA MET A 148 3.47 13.89 -12.47
C MET A 148 3.50 13.42 -13.94
N PRO A 149 4.66 13.52 -14.63
CA PRO A 149 4.81 13.00 -15.98
C PRO A 149 4.73 11.47 -15.99
N LYS A 150 4.42 10.89 -17.16
CA LYS A 150 4.52 9.45 -17.36
C LYS A 150 5.98 9.07 -17.61
N TYR A 151 6.42 7.95 -17.05
CA TYR A 151 7.77 7.40 -17.23
C TYR A 151 7.73 6.15 -18.10
N THR A 152 7.11 6.25 -19.29
CA THR A 152 6.84 5.09 -20.16
C THR A 152 8.11 4.40 -20.67
N TRP A 153 9.27 5.09 -20.65
CA TRP A 153 10.56 4.52 -21.02
C TRP A 153 11.15 3.55 -19.99
N LEU A 154 10.58 3.49 -18.77
CA LEU A 154 10.94 2.47 -17.78
C LEU A 154 10.23 1.14 -18.02
N PHE A 155 9.45 1.04 -19.10
CA PHE A 155 8.62 -0.11 -19.43
C PHE A 155 8.83 -0.52 -20.89
N GLU A 156 8.68 -1.81 -21.14
CA GLU A 156 8.80 -2.39 -22.47
C GLU A 156 7.59 -3.27 -22.79
N LYS A 157 7.34 -3.43 -24.09
CA LYS A 157 6.21 -4.22 -24.57
C LYS A 157 6.65 -5.68 -24.74
N ASP A 158 5.92 -6.59 -24.12
CA ASP A 158 6.08 -8.04 -24.26
C ASP A 158 4.79 -8.64 -24.84
N GLY A 159 4.79 -8.93 -26.14
CA GLY A 159 3.58 -9.33 -26.85
C GLY A 159 2.51 -8.24 -26.79
N GLU A 160 1.37 -8.51 -26.18
CA GLU A 160 0.25 -7.56 -26.02
C GLU A 160 0.22 -6.86 -24.65
N THR A 161 1.17 -7.15 -23.76
CA THR A 161 1.23 -6.56 -22.41
C THR A 161 2.48 -5.70 -22.22
N TRP A 162 2.42 -4.81 -21.24
CA TRP A 162 3.58 -4.02 -20.80
C TRP A 162 4.22 -4.64 -19.57
N LYS A 163 5.55 -4.62 -19.51
CA LYS A 163 6.34 -5.09 -18.37
C LYS A 163 7.32 -4.03 -17.91
N PRO A 164 7.59 -3.95 -16.58
CA PRO A 164 8.65 -3.10 -16.07
C PRO A 164 10.02 -3.61 -16.51
N THR A 165 10.90 -2.68 -16.90
CA THR A 165 12.33 -2.98 -17.07
C THR A 165 13.01 -3.17 -15.72
N ASP A 166 14.25 -3.66 -15.70
CA ASP A 166 15.06 -3.74 -14.48
C ASP A 166 15.21 -2.38 -13.79
N LYS A 167 15.29 -1.27 -14.56
CA LYS A 167 15.31 0.08 -14.00
C LYS A 167 14.01 0.46 -13.28
N ALA A 168 12.85 0.08 -13.82
CA ALA A 168 11.58 0.27 -13.11
C ALA A 168 11.56 -0.53 -11.81
N ASN A 169 11.98 -1.80 -11.84
CA ASN A 169 11.99 -2.66 -10.66
C ASN A 169 12.97 -2.15 -9.60
N ASP A 170 14.18 -1.76 -9.99
CA ASP A 170 15.18 -1.15 -9.09
C ASP A 170 14.64 0.15 -8.47
N LEU A 171 13.98 1.03 -9.26
CA LEU A 171 13.36 2.25 -8.75
C LEU A 171 12.27 1.95 -7.71
N VAL A 172 11.42 0.95 -7.96
CA VAL A 172 10.41 0.51 -6.99
C VAL A 172 11.06 -0.07 -5.74
N ALA A 173 12.13 -0.87 -5.88
CA ALA A 173 12.88 -1.38 -4.73
C ALA A 173 13.45 -0.24 -3.86
N TYR A 174 13.96 0.83 -4.47
CA TYR A 174 14.37 2.02 -3.75
C TYR A 174 13.20 2.72 -3.04
N LEU A 175 12.07 2.92 -3.71
CA LEU A 175 10.88 3.52 -3.08
C LEU A 175 10.37 2.67 -1.90
N GLN A 176 10.41 1.35 -2.02
CA GLN A 176 10.02 0.41 -0.98
C GLN A 176 11.04 0.31 0.17
N TYR A 177 12.28 0.76 -0.04
CA TYR A 177 13.27 0.92 1.01
C TYR A 177 13.00 2.17 1.87
N LEU A 178 12.42 3.22 1.29
CA LEU A 178 12.17 4.49 2.00
C LEU A 178 11.20 4.29 3.17
N GLY A 179 11.73 4.49 4.39
CA GLY A 179 10.97 4.36 5.63
C GLY A 179 10.79 2.93 6.11
N ILE A 180 11.63 1.98 5.66
CA ILE A 180 11.53 0.57 6.02
C ILE A 180 11.48 0.33 7.54
N ALA A 181 12.25 1.07 8.33
CA ALA A 181 12.24 0.98 9.80
C ALA A 181 10.90 1.39 10.43
N LYS A 182 10.15 2.25 9.76
CA LYS A 182 8.86 2.77 10.22
C LYS A 182 7.68 2.16 9.45
N LYS A 183 7.94 1.10 8.66
CA LYS A 183 6.96 0.46 7.78
C LYS A 183 5.70 0.05 8.52
N GLU A 184 5.83 -0.67 9.63
CA GLU A 184 4.66 -1.15 10.39
C GLU A 184 3.86 -0.03 11.07
N GLU A 185 4.54 1.04 11.49
CA GLU A 185 3.87 2.22 12.05
C GLU A 185 3.05 2.95 10.99
N VAL A 186 3.67 3.21 9.83
CA VAL A 186 3.01 3.84 8.68
C VAL A 186 1.87 2.98 8.16
N ARG A 187 2.06 1.67 8.10
CA ARG A 187 1.05 0.72 7.65
C ARG A 187 -0.21 0.80 8.51
N LYS A 188 -0.08 0.84 9.83
CA LYS A 188 -1.22 1.01 10.76
C LYS A 188 -1.94 2.35 10.63
N MET A 189 -1.23 3.38 10.16
CA MET A 189 -1.81 4.71 9.90
C MET A 189 -2.62 4.74 8.61
N VAL A 190 -2.15 4.07 7.55
CA VAL A 190 -2.76 4.14 6.21
C VAL A 190 -3.84 3.07 5.98
N TRP A 191 -3.69 1.90 6.60
CA TRP A 191 -4.61 0.79 6.47
C TRP A 191 -5.46 0.65 7.73
N PRO A 192 -6.76 0.99 7.69
CA PRO A 192 -7.63 0.78 8.83
C PRO A 192 -7.63 -0.69 9.24
N SER A 193 -7.62 -0.96 10.54
CA SER A 193 -7.58 -2.34 11.07
C SER A 193 -8.98 -2.93 11.27
N ARG A 194 -10.01 -2.10 11.41
CA ARG A 194 -11.39 -2.55 11.61
C ARG A 194 -12.41 -1.49 11.18
N VAL A 195 -13.49 -1.96 10.58
CA VAL A 195 -14.72 -1.19 10.35
C VAL A 195 -15.94 -2.03 10.73
N VAL A 196 -16.88 -1.40 11.44
CA VAL A 196 -18.18 -1.98 11.78
C VAL A 196 -19.22 -1.26 10.94
N VAL A 197 -19.90 -2.01 10.08
CA VAL A 197 -20.98 -1.50 9.23
C VAL A 197 -22.30 -1.94 9.86
N ALA A 198 -23.04 -0.99 10.43
CA ALA A 198 -24.30 -1.27 11.12
C ALA A 198 -25.45 -1.59 10.15
N GLY A 199 -25.41 -1.02 8.93
CA GLY A 199 -26.35 -1.27 7.85
C GLY A 199 -26.19 -0.24 6.75
N ALA A 200 -26.59 -0.58 5.52
CA ALA A 200 -26.59 0.38 4.42
C ALA A 200 -27.75 1.38 4.54
N PRO A 201 -27.51 2.68 4.32
CA PRO A 201 -28.58 3.67 4.29
C PRO A 201 -29.53 3.45 3.09
N GLN A 202 -30.71 4.05 3.17
CA GLN A 202 -31.60 4.16 2.01
C GLN A 202 -30.97 5.15 1.03
N LEU A 203 -30.59 4.66 -0.14
CA LEU A 203 -29.94 5.47 -1.17
C LEU A 203 -30.95 5.84 -2.26
N THR A 204 -30.72 7.00 -2.86
CA THR A 204 -31.58 7.62 -3.88
C THR A 204 -30.84 7.65 -5.22
N ASP A 205 -31.52 7.93 -6.32
CA ASP A 205 -30.86 8.08 -7.65
C ASP A 205 -29.72 9.12 -7.66
N ALA A 206 -29.82 10.16 -6.81
CA ALA A 206 -28.73 11.12 -6.61
C ALA A 206 -27.43 10.47 -6.07
N HIS A 207 -27.53 9.42 -5.24
CA HIS A 207 -26.38 8.67 -4.75
C HIS A 207 -25.77 7.81 -5.84
N SER A 208 -26.56 7.16 -6.71
CA SER A 208 -26.01 6.38 -7.83
C SER A 208 -25.23 7.27 -8.80
N ARG A 209 -25.75 8.46 -9.15
CA ARG A 209 -25.00 9.44 -9.97
C ARG A 209 -23.71 9.91 -9.30
N ARG A 210 -23.76 10.20 -7.99
CA ARG A 210 -22.57 10.57 -7.23
C ARG A 210 -21.54 9.43 -7.18
N GLY A 211 -22.00 8.19 -7.04
CA GLY A 211 -21.17 7.00 -7.05
C GLY A 211 -20.47 6.80 -8.39
N GLU A 212 -21.18 6.99 -9.49
CA GLU A 212 -20.63 6.95 -10.85
C GLU A 212 -19.54 8.01 -11.05
N GLU A 213 -19.78 9.26 -10.64
CA GLU A 213 -18.77 10.34 -10.70
C GLU A 213 -17.51 9.97 -9.92
N LEU A 214 -17.67 9.43 -8.71
CA LEU A 214 -16.56 9.00 -7.87
C LEU A 214 -15.82 7.82 -8.49
N PHE A 215 -16.53 6.85 -9.06
CA PHE A 215 -15.95 5.69 -9.73
C PHE A 215 -15.14 6.12 -10.95
N ASN A 216 -15.72 6.96 -11.81
CA ASN A 216 -15.06 7.52 -13.00
C ASN A 216 -13.80 8.30 -12.64
N LYS A 217 -13.84 8.99 -11.50
CA LYS A 217 -12.70 9.74 -11.00
C LYS A 217 -11.63 8.83 -10.40
N HIS A 218 -11.97 7.85 -9.56
CA HIS A 218 -11.01 7.18 -8.67
C HIS A 218 -10.71 5.71 -9.02
N CYS A 219 -11.57 5.03 -9.77
CA CYS A 219 -11.54 3.57 -9.88
C CYS A 219 -11.23 3.07 -11.30
N THR A 220 -11.64 3.80 -12.34
CA THR A 220 -11.52 3.40 -13.76
C THR A 220 -10.09 3.12 -14.21
N GLY A 221 -9.10 3.79 -13.60
CA GLY A 221 -7.69 3.57 -13.89
C GLY A 221 -7.24 2.11 -13.67
N CYS A 222 -7.85 1.40 -12.72
CA CYS A 222 -7.60 -0.01 -12.45
C CYS A 222 -8.77 -0.91 -12.87
N HIS A 223 -10.01 -0.52 -12.53
CA HIS A 223 -11.19 -1.35 -12.74
C HIS A 223 -11.83 -1.23 -14.13
N GLY A 224 -11.33 -0.34 -15.01
CA GLY A 224 -11.94 -0.08 -16.32
C GLY A 224 -13.20 0.79 -16.22
N GLU A 225 -13.63 1.37 -17.34
CA GLU A 225 -14.83 2.23 -17.39
C GLU A 225 -16.12 1.47 -17.04
N ASN A 226 -16.20 0.20 -17.44
CA ASN A 226 -17.35 -0.67 -17.19
C ASN A 226 -17.20 -1.55 -15.94
N GLY A 227 -16.11 -1.39 -15.17
CA GLY A 227 -15.84 -2.22 -14.00
C GLY A 227 -15.38 -3.65 -14.31
N ASP A 228 -14.94 -3.94 -15.54
CA ASP A 228 -14.50 -5.27 -16.01
C ASP A 228 -13.08 -5.67 -15.51
N GLY A 229 -12.40 -4.80 -14.77
CA GLY A 229 -11.05 -5.03 -14.28
C GLY A 229 -9.96 -4.75 -15.33
N VAL A 230 -10.31 -4.17 -16.48
CA VAL A 230 -9.39 -3.93 -17.61
C VAL A 230 -9.09 -2.42 -17.72
N GLY A 231 -8.57 -1.84 -16.64
CA GLY A 231 -8.12 -0.44 -16.62
C GLY A 231 -6.76 -0.20 -17.28
N LEU A 232 -6.36 1.07 -17.36
CA LEU A 232 -5.04 1.48 -17.88
C LEU A 232 -3.86 0.88 -17.12
N ALA A 233 -4.07 0.48 -15.86
CA ALA A 233 -3.07 -0.15 -15.01
C ALA A 233 -3.01 -1.69 -15.13
N LYS A 234 -3.90 -2.34 -15.89
CA LYS A 234 -4.14 -3.80 -15.86
C LYS A 234 -2.88 -4.68 -15.90
N ASP A 235 -1.87 -4.27 -16.65
CA ASP A 235 -0.65 -5.07 -16.88
C ASP A 235 0.30 -5.06 -15.66
N PHE A 236 0.11 -4.12 -14.73
CA PHE A 236 1.00 -3.93 -13.58
C PHE A 236 0.40 -4.42 -12.27
N LEU A 237 -0.86 -4.85 -12.25
CA LEU A 237 -1.58 -5.21 -11.03
C LEU A 237 -1.43 -6.69 -10.69
N ALA A 238 -0.93 -6.99 -9.49
CA ALA A 238 -0.76 -8.35 -8.99
C ALA A 238 -1.20 -8.42 -7.51
N PRO A 239 -2.45 -8.86 -7.22
CA PRO A 239 -3.43 -9.42 -8.15
C PRO A 239 -4.06 -8.39 -9.09
N SER A 240 -4.61 -8.89 -10.20
CA SER A 240 -5.40 -8.07 -11.13
C SER A 240 -6.59 -7.41 -10.43
N ALA A 241 -6.97 -6.24 -10.96
CA ALA A 241 -8.17 -5.55 -10.51
C ALA A 241 -9.39 -6.47 -10.63
N ALA A 242 -10.27 -6.34 -9.66
CA ALA A 242 -11.47 -7.13 -9.59
C ALA A 242 -12.43 -6.75 -10.73
N ASP A 243 -12.82 -7.71 -11.57
CA ASP A 243 -13.98 -7.58 -12.47
C ASP A 243 -15.30 -7.55 -11.67
N LEU A 244 -15.85 -6.37 -11.49
CA LEU A 244 -17.04 -6.10 -10.68
C LEU A 244 -18.33 -6.64 -11.31
N THR A 245 -18.31 -7.01 -12.59
CA THR A 245 -19.49 -7.54 -13.31
C THR A 245 -19.68 -9.04 -13.13
N THR A 246 -18.63 -9.76 -12.71
CA THR A 246 -18.65 -11.23 -12.53
C THR A 246 -18.97 -11.68 -11.11
N ARG A 247 -19.34 -10.75 -10.23
CA ARG A 247 -19.66 -11.03 -8.84
C ARG A 247 -20.65 -10.06 -8.27
N TYR A 248 -21.48 -10.55 -7.37
CA TYR A 248 -22.35 -9.72 -6.58
C TYR A 248 -21.72 -9.46 -5.21
N LEU A 249 -21.70 -8.19 -4.82
CA LEU A 249 -21.24 -7.71 -3.52
C LEU A 249 -22.36 -6.90 -2.86
N PRO A 250 -22.84 -7.26 -1.67
CA PRO A 250 -23.72 -6.40 -0.88
C PRO A 250 -23.08 -5.04 -0.61
N ARG A 251 -23.88 -3.98 -0.51
CA ARG A 251 -23.40 -2.61 -0.35
C ARG A 251 -22.52 -2.44 0.89
N GLU A 252 -22.85 -3.11 1.99
CA GLU A 252 -22.07 -3.11 3.23
C GLU A 252 -20.68 -3.71 3.03
N GLU A 253 -20.58 -4.75 2.19
CA GLU A 253 -19.31 -5.38 1.86
C GLU A 253 -18.48 -4.51 0.93
N VAL A 254 -19.12 -3.87 -0.05
CA VAL A 254 -18.44 -2.89 -0.90
C VAL A 254 -17.90 -1.73 -0.06
N PHE A 255 -18.72 -1.17 0.85
CA PHE A 255 -18.29 -0.13 1.77
C PHE A 255 -17.08 -0.58 2.60
N ARG A 256 -17.12 -1.80 3.15
CA ARG A 256 -16.00 -2.37 3.91
C ARG A 256 -14.74 -2.43 3.06
N VAL A 257 -14.82 -2.93 1.83
CA VAL A 257 -13.66 -3.03 0.93
C VAL A 257 -13.13 -1.64 0.54
N LEU A 258 -13.98 -0.66 0.27
CA LEU A 258 -13.56 0.71 -0.04
C LEU A 258 -12.88 1.38 1.15
N PHE A 259 -13.45 1.24 2.35
CA PHE A 259 -12.92 1.85 3.57
C PHE A 259 -11.60 1.20 4.01
N MET A 260 -11.50 -0.12 3.92
CA MET A 260 -10.32 -0.86 4.38
C MET A 260 -9.22 -0.94 3.30
N GLY A 261 -9.59 -0.82 2.03
CA GLY A 261 -8.76 -1.23 0.91
C GLY A 261 -8.55 -2.75 0.85
N SER A 262 -7.59 -3.20 0.06
CA SER A 262 -7.14 -4.60 0.06
C SER A 262 -5.62 -4.65 0.19
N GLU A 263 -5.14 -4.63 1.44
CA GLU A 263 -3.71 -4.71 1.77
C GLU A 263 -3.04 -5.91 1.07
N GLY A 264 -1.86 -5.71 0.49
CA GLY A 264 -1.19 -6.69 -0.37
C GLY A 264 -1.62 -6.66 -1.84
N SER A 265 -2.43 -5.69 -2.24
CA SER A 265 -2.72 -5.37 -3.64
C SER A 265 -2.61 -3.86 -3.86
N ALA A 266 -2.60 -3.42 -5.11
CA ALA A 266 -2.66 -2.00 -5.45
C ALA A 266 -3.95 -1.26 -5.02
N MET A 267 -4.97 -1.93 -4.47
CA MET A 267 -6.23 -1.30 -4.06
C MET A 267 -6.07 -0.58 -2.70
N PRO A 268 -5.98 0.77 -2.66
CA PRO A 268 -5.76 1.50 -1.43
C PRO A 268 -7.03 1.57 -0.58
N SER A 269 -6.86 2.03 0.66
CA SER A 269 -7.97 2.56 1.46
C SER A 269 -8.47 3.88 0.87
N PHE A 270 -9.79 4.09 0.92
CA PHE A 270 -10.47 5.36 0.61
C PHE A 270 -11.09 5.99 1.86
N SER A 271 -10.56 5.68 3.05
CA SER A 271 -11.06 6.18 4.34
C SER A 271 -11.01 7.71 4.48
N GLU A 272 -10.33 8.42 3.59
CA GLU A 272 -10.33 9.88 3.49
C GLU A 272 -11.59 10.46 2.82
N LEU A 273 -12.37 9.66 2.10
CA LEU A 273 -13.65 10.07 1.56
C LEU A 273 -14.69 10.18 2.68
N THR A 274 -15.68 11.05 2.48
CA THR A 274 -16.80 11.15 3.43
C THR A 274 -17.62 9.87 3.42
N GLU A 275 -18.25 9.53 4.55
CA GLU A 275 -19.13 8.35 4.64
C GLU A 275 -20.22 8.35 3.57
N LYS A 276 -20.80 9.52 3.26
CA LYS A 276 -21.80 9.70 2.20
C LYS A 276 -21.24 9.35 0.81
N ASP A 277 -20.02 9.79 0.51
CA ASP A 277 -19.35 9.48 -0.75
C ASP A 277 -18.99 7.99 -0.84
N LEU A 278 -18.54 7.38 0.26
CA LEU A 278 -18.27 5.94 0.31
C LEU A 278 -19.54 5.12 0.08
N TRP A 279 -20.68 5.50 0.66
CA TRP A 279 -21.95 4.83 0.41
C TRP A 279 -22.47 5.03 -1.01
N ALA A 280 -22.32 6.24 -1.57
CA ALA A 280 -22.67 6.50 -2.97
C ALA A 280 -21.83 5.63 -3.92
N LEU A 281 -20.51 5.55 -3.70
CA LEU A 281 -19.62 4.69 -4.48
C LEU A 281 -19.95 3.20 -4.27
N ALA A 282 -20.27 2.79 -3.04
CA ALA A 282 -20.66 1.43 -2.73
C ALA A 282 -21.94 0.99 -3.45
N GLN A 283 -22.93 1.89 -3.58
CA GLN A 283 -24.13 1.67 -4.38
C GLN A 283 -23.81 1.43 -5.84
N TYR A 284 -23.02 2.31 -6.45
CA TYR A 284 -22.67 2.19 -7.87
C TYR A 284 -21.95 0.86 -8.16
N VAL A 285 -20.94 0.53 -7.36
CA VAL A 285 -20.19 -0.74 -7.52
C VAL A 285 -21.08 -1.97 -7.28
N HIS A 286 -21.98 -1.91 -6.32
CA HIS A 286 -22.98 -2.96 -6.10
C HIS A 286 -23.88 -3.17 -7.34
N GLU A 287 -24.31 -2.08 -7.98
CA GLU A 287 -25.16 -2.13 -9.17
C GLU A 287 -24.48 -2.79 -10.38
N LEU A 288 -23.15 -2.70 -10.52
CA LEU A 288 -22.40 -3.34 -11.61
C LEU A 288 -22.52 -4.87 -11.62
N GLY A 289 -22.68 -5.48 -10.44
CA GLY A 289 -22.73 -6.93 -10.26
C GLY A 289 -24.11 -7.48 -9.86
N LYS A 290 -25.14 -6.62 -9.81
CA LYS A 290 -26.47 -6.97 -9.25
C LYS A 290 -27.12 -8.18 -9.92
N ASP A 291 -26.94 -8.31 -11.24
CA ASP A 291 -27.58 -9.35 -12.04
C ASP A 291 -26.94 -10.74 -11.85
N VAL A 292 -25.75 -10.82 -11.22
CA VAL A 292 -25.10 -12.09 -10.87
C VAL A 292 -25.85 -12.84 -9.78
N ARG A 293 -26.51 -12.12 -8.86
CA ARG A 293 -27.08 -12.70 -7.63
C ARG A 293 -28.13 -13.77 -7.92
N LYS A 294 -29.16 -13.45 -8.70
CA LYS A 294 -30.31 -14.36 -8.91
C LYS A 294 -29.89 -15.67 -9.59
N PRO A 295 -29.13 -15.67 -10.71
CA PRO A 295 -28.68 -16.90 -11.34
C PRO A 295 -27.77 -17.74 -10.44
N ALA A 296 -26.81 -17.09 -9.75
CA ALA A 296 -25.87 -17.78 -8.86
C ALA A 296 -26.59 -18.46 -7.69
N LEU A 297 -27.56 -17.80 -7.08
CA LEU A 297 -28.31 -18.36 -5.96
C LEU A 297 -29.28 -19.48 -6.38
N LYS A 298 -29.82 -19.43 -7.61
CA LYS A 298 -30.63 -20.53 -8.14
C LYS A 298 -29.84 -21.82 -8.26
N THR A 299 -28.58 -21.74 -8.75
CA THR A 299 -27.72 -22.93 -8.81
C THR A 299 -27.37 -23.50 -7.45
N ALA A 300 -27.39 -22.67 -6.40
CA ALA A 300 -27.09 -23.06 -5.04
C ALA A 300 -28.26 -23.73 -4.29
N GLU A 301 -29.44 -23.85 -4.93
CA GLU A 301 -30.62 -24.50 -4.34
C GLU A 301 -30.64 -26.02 -4.58
N ASP A 302 -29.83 -26.53 -5.51
CA ASP A 302 -29.66 -27.97 -5.74
C ASP A 302 -28.81 -28.59 -4.62
N SER A 303 -29.47 -29.23 -3.65
CA SER A 303 -28.82 -29.84 -2.50
C SER A 303 -27.82 -30.95 -2.88
N ALA A 304 -28.08 -31.69 -3.96
CA ALA A 304 -27.20 -32.76 -4.40
C ALA A 304 -25.93 -32.19 -5.04
N ALA A 305 -26.05 -31.14 -5.85
CA ALA A 305 -24.90 -30.42 -6.41
C ALA A 305 -24.05 -29.78 -5.30
N VAL A 306 -24.69 -29.15 -4.31
CA VAL A 306 -24.02 -28.54 -3.16
C VAL A 306 -23.23 -29.58 -2.34
N GLU A 307 -23.79 -30.77 -2.12
CA GLU A 307 -23.11 -31.85 -1.39
C GLU A 307 -21.87 -32.37 -2.15
N ARG A 308 -22.01 -32.62 -3.46
CA ARG A 308 -20.87 -33.02 -4.31
C ARG A 308 -19.81 -31.93 -4.36
N GLY A 309 -20.21 -30.66 -4.48
CA GLY A 309 -19.31 -29.51 -4.49
C GLY A 309 -18.53 -29.35 -3.19
N ARG A 310 -19.17 -29.60 -2.04
CA ARG A 310 -18.51 -29.63 -0.73
C ARG A 310 -17.42 -30.70 -0.69
N ALA A 311 -17.69 -31.89 -1.23
CA ALA A 311 -16.70 -32.96 -1.31
C ALA A 311 -15.51 -32.56 -2.19
N VAL A 312 -15.75 -31.93 -3.34
CA VAL A 312 -14.69 -31.38 -4.22
C VAL A 312 -13.86 -30.34 -3.46
N PHE A 313 -14.49 -29.39 -2.78
CA PHE A 313 -13.81 -28.34 -2.00
C PHE A 313 -12.92 -28.93 -0.89
N GLY A 314 -13.43 -29.94 -0.16
CA GLY A 314 -12.67 -30.62 0.88
C GLY A 314 -11.50 -31.44 0.34
N LYS A 315 -11.73 -32.21 -0.72
CA LYS A 315 -10.72 -33.08 -1.36
C LYS A 315 -9.52 -32.30 -1.90
N ASN A 316 -9.75 -31.09 -2.40
CA ASN A 316 -8.69 -30.24 -2.96
C ASN A 316 -8.03 -29.32 -1.92
N GLY A 317 -8.32 -29.53 -0.63
CA GLY A 317 -7.66 -28.79 0.46
C GLY A 317 -8.11 -27.33 0.60
N CYS A 318 -9.13 -26.87 -0.13
CA CYS A 318 -9.54 -25.47 -0.14
C CYS A 318 -9.92 -24.94 1.26
N LYS A 319 -10.41 -25.84 2.13
CA LYS A 319 -10.81 -25.53 3.51
C LYS A 319 -9.69 -24.99 4.40
N SER A 320 -8.42 -25.30 4.12
CA SER A 320 -7.31 -24.80 4.95
C SER A 320 -7.16 -23.28 4.84
N CYS A 321 -7.42 -22.72 3.66
CA CYS A 321 -7.30 -21.29 3.39
C CYS A 321 -8.64 -20.54 3.48
N HIS A 322 -9.73 -21.16 3.02
CA HIS A 322 -11.03 -20.49 2.88
C HIS A 322 -12.04 -20.83 3.97
N GLY A 323 -11.76 -21.85 4.79
CA GLY A 323 -12.68 -22.38 5.80
C GLY A 323 -13.85 -23.16 5.18
N GLU A 324 -14.40 -24.09 5.94
CA GLU A 324 -15.49 -24.95 5.48
C GLU A 324 -16.86 -24.27 5.48
N SER A 325 -17.05 -23.27 6.35
CA SER A 325 -18.28 -22.48 6.46
C SER A 325 -18.32 -21.28 5.51
N GLY A 326 -17.27 -21.09 4.70
CA GLY A 326 -17.07 -19.89 3.88
C GLY A 326 -16.54 -18.68 4.66
N LEU A 327 -16.19 -18.87 5.94
CA LEU A 327 -15.43 -17.89 6.73
C LEU A 327 -13.94 -18.23 6.67
N VAL A 328 -13.14 -17.25 6.24
CA VAL A 328 -11.68 -17.35 6.27
C VAL A 328 -11.22 -17.57 7.72
N PRO A 329 -10.37 -18.58 7.99
CA PRO A 329 -9.80 -18.78 9.30
C PRO A 329 -8.91 -17.60 9.73
N GLU A 330 -8.91 -17.26 11.01
CA GLU A 330 -8.08 -16.15 11.57
C GLU A 330 -6.60 -16.29 11.19
N ALA A 331 -6.05 -17.50 11.19
CA ALA A 331 -4.68 -17.79 10.78
C ALA A 331 -4.37 -17.39 9.32
N MET A 332 -5.40 -17.22 8.48
CA MET A 332 -5.29 -16.87 7.07
C MET A 332 -5.62 -15.39 6.80
N GLU A 333 -6.16 -14.67 7.79
CA GLU A 333 -6.44 -13.22 7.68
C GLU A 333 -5.15 -12.39 7.57
N GLY A 334 -4.02 -12.91 8.05
CA GLY A 334 -2.71 -12.29 7.93
C GLY A 334 -2.08 -12.37 6.53
N LEU A 335 -2.66 -13.14 5.61
CA LEU A 335 -2.19 -13.16 4.21
C LEU A 335 -2.47 -11.81 3.54
N LYS A 336 -1.57 -11.39 2.66
CA LYS A 336 -1.66 -10.10 1.96
C LYS A 336 -1.59 -10.33 0.45
N PRO A 337 -2.71 -10.28 -0.29
CA PRO A 337 -4.07 -10.04 0.20
C PRO A 337 -4.72 -11.29 0.79
N ALA A 338 -5.55 -11.08 1.82
CA ALA A 338 -6.27 -12.17 2.47
C ALA A 338 -7.32 -12.81 1.53
N PRO A 339 -7.57 -14.13 1.67
CA PRO A 339 -8.72 -14.78 1.06
C PRO A 339 -10.01 -14.03 1.40
N LYS A 340 -11.01 -14.15 0.53
CA LYS A 340 -12.30 -13.47 0.74
C LYS A 340 -13.31 -14.44 1.35
N HIS A 341 -14.13 -13.96 2.28
CA HIS A 341 -15.25 -14.73 2.82
C HIS A 341 -16.27 -15.00 1.72
N PHE A 342 -16.61 -16.27 1.51
CA PHE A 342 -17.68 -16.67 0.58
C PHE A 342 -19.07 -16.30 1.12
N ARG A 343 -19.18 -16.02 2.42
CA ARG A 343 -20.42 -15.56 3.03
C ARG A 343 -20.86 -14.17 2.59
N ASP A 344 -19.92 -13.33 2.15
CA ASP A 344 -20.16 -11.91 1.87
C ASP A 344 -20.31 -11.60 0.37
N ARG A 345 -20.34 -12.61 -0.51
CA ARG A 345 -20.34 -12.42 -1.97
C ARG A 345 -20.78 -13.68 -2.72
N VAL A 346 -21.27 -13.50 -3.95
CA VAL A 346 -21.49 -14.61 -4.90
C VAL A 346 -20.81 -14.33 -6.22
N TYR A 347 -20.49 -15.38 -6.96
CA TYR A 347 -19.71 -15.31 -8.19
C TYR A 347 -20.41 -15.99 -9.36
N THR A 348 -20.13 -15.53 -10.58
CA THR A 348 -20.47 -16.28 -11.79
C THR A 348 -19.67 -17.58 -11.87
N ALA A 349 -20.24 -18.58 -12.54
CA ALA A 349 -19.53 -19.84 -12.80
C ALA A 349 -18.24 -19.61 -13.59
N ASP A 350 -18.27 -18.71 -14.57
CA ASP A 350 -17.14 -18.37 -15.43
C ASP A 350 -15.98 -17.76 -14.64
N TYR A 351 -16.27 -16.92 -13.64
CA TYR A 351 -15.21 -16.38 -12.79
C TYR A 351 -14.54 -17.47 -11.95
N ILE A 352 -15.32 -18.35 -11.33
CA ILE A 352 -14.77 -19.46 -10.55
C ILE A 352 -13.96 -20.38 -11.46
N ALA A 353 -14.46 -20.70 -12.65
CA ALA A 353 -13.73 -21.45 -13.67
C ALA A 353 -12.37 -20.80 -14.00
N HIS A 354 -12.37 -19.49 -14.28
CA HIS A 354 -11.15 -18.74 -14.56
C HIS A 354 -10.13 -18.80 -13.42
N VAL A 355 -10.57 -18.66 -12.17
CA VAL A 355 -9.69 -18.76 -10.99
C VAL A 355 -9.13 -20.18 -10.82
N LEU A 356 -9.92 -21.22 -11.08
CA LEU A 356 -9.42 -22.59 -11.03
C LEU A 356 -8.39 -22.85 -12.14
N ASP A 357 -8.60 -22.34 -13.33
CA ASP A 357 -7.69 -22.58 -14.46
C ASP A 357 -6.38 -21.78 -14.33
N ASN A 358 -6.44 -20.55 -13.80
CA ASN A 358 -5.32 -19.61 -13.82
C ASN A 358 -4.72 -19.30 -12.44
N GLY A 359 -5.41 -19.67 -11.36
CA GLY A 359 -5.10 -19.19 -10.01
C GLY A 359 -5.34 -17.68 -9.90
N ARG A 360 -4.74 -17.05 -8.89
CA ARG A 360 -4.68 -15.59 -8.79
C ARG A 360 -3.24 -15.14 -8.58
N ALA A 361 -2.65 -14.56 -9.62
CA ALA A 361 -1.30 -14.00 -9.57
C ALA A 361 -1.15 -12.99 -8.42
N GLY A 362 0.03 -12.94 -7.79
CA GLY A 362 0.28 -12.09 -6.61
C GLY A 362 -0.39 -12.59 -5.33
N THR A 363 -0.97 -13.80 -5.31
CA THR A 363 -1.58 -14.39 -4.12
C THR A 363 -1.16 -15.84 -3.94
N SER A 364 -1.45 -16.43 -2.78
CA SER A 364 -1.23 -17.86 -2.52
C SER A 364 -2.25 -18.78 -3.22
N MET A 365 -3.25 -18.24 -3.94
CA MET A 365 -4.26 -19.04 -4.63
C MET A 365 -3.70 -19.61 -5.94
N GLY A 366 -3.25 -20.87 -5.87
CA GLY A 366 -2.75 -21.63 -7.01
C GLY A 366 -3.84 -22.07 -8.00
N LYS A 367 -3.41 -22.83 -9.02
CA LYS A 367 -4.26 -23.36 -10.08
C LYS A 367 -4.79 -24.75 -9.70
N TYR A 368 -6.00 -25.06 -10.13
CA TYR A 368 -6.70 -26.34 -9.95
C TYR A 368 -7.31 -26.82 -11.29
N PRO A 369 -6.53 -26.93 -12.38
CA PRO A 369 -7.05 -27.29 -13.70
C PRO A 369 -7.65 -28.70 -13.76
N GLN A 370 -7.38 -29.55 -12.76
CA GLN A 370 -7.99 -30.87 -12.62
C GLN A 370 -9.49 -30.82 -12.29
N ILE A 371 -10.00 -29.71 -11.76
CA ILE A 371 -11.43 -29.55 -11.42
C ILE A 371 -12.18 -29.08 -12.68
N THR A 372 -12.83 -30.01 -13.36
CA THR A 372 -13.49 -29.78 -14.66
C THR A 372 -14.90 -30.37 -14.69
N GLY A 373 -15.65 -30.07 -15.75
CA GLY A 373 -16.97 -30.66 -15.98
C GLY A 373 -17.93 -30.50 -14.79
N GLN A 374 -18.53 -31.60 -14.35
CA GLN A 374 -19.54 -31.58 -13.29
C GLN A 374 -18.96 -31.14 -11.94
N ASP A 375 -17.73 -31.57 -11.59
CA ASP A 375 -17.09 -31.18 -10.33
C ASP A 375 -16.95 -29.65 -10.20
N ARG A 376 -16.71 -28.98 -11.33
CA ARG A 376 -16.63 -27.52 -11.39
C ARG A 376 -18.00 -26.88 -11.14
N SER A 377 -19.05 -27.36 -11.81
CA SER A 377 -20.42 -26.86 -11.63
C SER A 377 -20.93 -27.09 -10.20
N ASP A 378 -20.67 -28.27 -9.64
CA ASP A 378 -21.03 -28.61 -8.26
C ASP A 378 -20.27 -27.73 -7.26
N LEU A 379 -18.98 -27.48 -7.49
CA LEU A 379 -18.18 -26.56 -6.67
C LEU A 379 -18.74 -25.14 -6.69
N VAL A 380 -19.15 -24.62 -7.86
CA VAL A 380 -19.80 -23.30 -7.96
C VAL A 380 -21.10 -23.26 -7.15
N ALA A 381 -21.94 -24.29 -7.26
CA ALA A 381 -23.17 -24.40 -6.47
C ALA A 381 -22.86 -24.36 -4.97
N PHE A 382 -21.88 -25.14 -4.51
CA PHE A 382 -21.44 -25.15 -3.12
C PHE A 382 -20.95 -23.78 -2.65
N LEU A 383 -20.03 -23.13 -3.38
CA LEU A 383 -19.48 -21.84 -3.00
C LEU A 383 -20.57 -20.76 -2.88
N ASN A 384 -21.48 -20.69 -3.86
CA ASN A 384 -22.58 -19.73 -3.84
C ASN A 384 -23.64 -20.06 -2.77
N SER A 385 -23.75 -21.32 -2.32
CA SER A 385 -24.63 -21.71 -1.21
C SER A 385 -24.18 -21.18 0.15
N LEU A 386 -22.89 -20.83 0.29
CA LEU A 386 -22.33 -20.30 1.53
C LEU A 386 -22.71 -18.83 1.79
N PHE A 387 -23.25 -18.14 0.79
CA PHE A 387 -23.66 -16.74 0.88
C PHE A 387 -24.73 -16.51 1.96
N ASP A 388 -24.53 -15.51 2.81
CA ASP A 388 -25.41 -15.23 3.93
C ASP A 388 -26.65 -14.40 3.52
N LYS A 389 -27.67 -15.11 3.03
CA LYS A 389 -28.96 -14.52 2.65
C LYS A 389 -29.68 -13.84 3.82
N GLN A 390 -29.41 -14.25 5.07
CA GLN A 390 -30.08 -13.71 6.25
C GLN A 390 -29.49 -12.38 6.69
N LYS A 391 -28.17 -12.24 6.57
CA LYS A 391 -27.44 -11.00 6.82
C LYS A 391 -27.74 -9.95 5.75
N TYR A 392 -27.72 -10.35 4.48
CA TYR A 392 -27.93 -9.45 3.34
C TYR A 392 -29.32 -9.65 2.73
N LYS A 393 -30.33 -9.28 3.51
CA LYS A 393 -31.71 -9.21 3.00
C LYS A 393 -31.81 -8.04 2.04
N GLU A 394 -32.19 -8.33 0.81
CA GLU A 394 -32.75 -7.32 -0.08
C GLU A 394 -34.23 -7.60 -0.20
N GLU A 395 -35.02 -6.52 -0.24
CA GLU A 395 -36.46 -6.53 -0.49
C GLU A 395 -36.81 -7.07 -1.88
#